data_AF-A0A6D2XVW1-F1
#
_entry.id   AF-A0A6D2XVW1-F1
#
_cell.length_a   1.000
_cell.length_b   1.000
_cell.length_c   1.000
_cell.angle_alpha   90.00
_cell.angle_beta   90.00
_cell.angle_gamma   90.00
#
_symmetry.space_group_name_H-M   'P 1'
#
loop_
_entity.id
_entity.type
_entity.pdbx_description
1 polymer ?
#
loop_
_entity_poly.entity_id
_entity_poly.type
_entity_poly.pdbx_seq_one_letter_code
_entity_poly.pdbx_strand_id
1 'polypeptide(L)'
;MDKNELVQKAKLAEQAERYDDMAACMKSVTEQGAELSNEERNLLSVAYKNVVGARRSSWRVVSSIEQKTEGAEKKQQMAREYREKIETELRDICNDVLSLLEKFLIPNASQAESKVFYLKMKGDYYRYLAEVAAGDDKKGIVDQSQQAYQEAFEISKKEMQPTHPIRLGLALNFSVFYYEILNSPEKACSLAKTAFDEAIAELDTLSEESYKDSTLIMQLLRDNLTLWTSDTQGDEAEAGEGGEN
;
A
#
# COMPACT_ATOMS: atom_id res chain seq x y z
N MET A 1 13.23 -25.75 9.60
CA MET A 1 13.60 -25.74 8.17
C MET A 1 14.67 -24.68 8.02
N ASP A 2 15.74 -24.94 7.27
CA ASP A 2 16.83 -23.97 7.14
C ASP A 2 16.35 -22.67 6.45
N LYS A 3 16.96 -21.52 6.78
CA LYS A 3 16.61 -20.23 6.17
C LYS A 3 16.70 -20.30 4.65
N ASN A 4 17.76 -20.90 4.11
CA ASN A 4 17.98 -20.98 2.67
C ASN A 4 16.95 -21.89 2.00
N GLU A 5 16.58 -23.01 2.64
CA GLU A 5 15.53 -23.90 2.13
C GLU A 5 14.18 -23.18 2.04
N LEU A 6 13.82 -22.37 3.05
CA LEU A 6 12.59 -21.59 3.05
C LEU A 6 12.59 -20.52 1.96
N VAL A 7 13.70 -19.81 1.76
CA VAL A 7 13.85 -18.82 0.69
C VAL A 7 13.76 -19.48 -0.68
N GLN A 8 14.39 -20.64 -0.88
CA GLN A 8 14.28 -21.38 -2.15
C GLN A 8 12.84 -21.84 -2.40
N LYS A 9 12.12 -22.32 -1.37
CA LYS A 9 10.69 -22.65 -1.49
C LYS A 9 9.83 -21.43 -1.82
N ALA A 10 10.12 -20.27 -1.22
CA ALA A 10 9.42 -19.03 -1.55
C ALA A 10 9.59 -18.64 -3.03
N LYS A 11 10.81 -18.77 -3.59
CA LYS A 11 11.07 -18.53 -5.02
C LYS A 11 10.33 -19.51 -5.93
N LEU A 12 10.26 -20.79 -5.54
CA LEU A 12 9.46 -21.78 -6.28
C LEU A 12 7.96 -21.46 -6.21
N ALA A 13 7.46 -21.04 -5.05
CA ALA A 13 6.07 -20.64 -4.85
C ALA A 13 5.72 -19.40 -5.67
N GLU A 14 6.63 -18.42 -5.77
CA GLU A 14 6.49 -17.25 -6.64
C GLU A 14 6.34 -17.64 -8.11
N GLN A 15 7.22 -18.51 -8.62
CA GLN A 15 7.16 -18.99 -10.01
C GLN A 15 5.89 -19.81 -10.30
N ALA A 16 5.32 -20.45 -9.29
CA ALA A 16 4.06 -21.18 -9.39
C ALA A 16 2.83 -20.32 -9.07
N GLU A 17 3.00 -19.01 -8.83
CA GLU A 17 1.96 -18.06 -8.43
C GLU A 17 1.17 -18.49 -7.17
N ARG A 18 1.80 -19.31 -6.31
CA ARG A 18 1.23 -19.77 -5.03
C ARG A 18 1.62 -18.82 -3.91
N TYR A 19 1.10 -17.60 -3.95
CA TYR A 19 1.52 -16.51 -3.05
C TYR A 19 1.20 -16.76 -1.57
N ASP A 20 0.15 -17.53 -1.23
CA ASP A 20 -0.11 -17.91 0.16
C ASP A 20 1.02 -18.81 0.72
N ASP A 21 1.53 -19.76 -0.09
CA ASP A 21 2.67 -20.61 0.29
C ASP A 21 3.96 -19.78 0.39
N MET A 22 4.15 -18.84 -0.54
CA MET A 22 5.27 -17.89 -0.53
C MET A 22 5.27 -17.05 0.75
N ALA A 23 4.11 -16.52 1.15
CA ALA A 23 3.96 -15.72 2.36
C ALA A 23 4.26 -16.55 3.62
N ALA A 24 3.76 -17.79 3.70
CA ALA A 24 4.06 -18.69 4.82
C ALA A 24 5.56 -19.01 4.94
N CYS A 25 6.25 -19.22 3.83
CA CYS A 25 7.70 -19.42 3.82
C CYS A 25 8.45 -18.17 4.30
N MET A 26 8.11 -17.00 3.76
CA MET A 26 8.78 -15.74 4.10
C MET A 26 8.47 -15.26 5.52
N LYS A 27 7.28 -15.57 6.04
CA LYS A 27 6.95 -15.42 7.46
C LYS A 27 7.90 -16.24 8.33
N SER A 28 8.06 -17.53 8.00
CA SER A 28 8.96 -18.43 8.73
C SER A 28 10.43 -17.99 8.65
N VAL A 29 10.85 -17.32 7.58
CA VAL A 29 12.18 -16.70 7.47
C VAL A 29 12.30 -15.49 8.40
N THR A 30 11.27 -14.64 8.41
CA THR A 30 11.23 -13.41 9.22
C THR A 30 11.24 -13.71 10.72
N GLU A 31 10.48 -14.72 11.16
CA GLU A 31 10.37 -15.12 12.57
C GLU A 31 11.66 -15.74 13.14
N GLN A 32 12.68 -16.02 12.31
CA GLN A 32 14.01 -16.41 12.78
C GLN A 32 14.78 -15.22 13.40
N GLY A 33 14.31 -13.99 13.21
CA GLY A 33 14.80 -12.79 13.92
C GLY A 33 16.08 -12.17 13.37
N ALA A 34 16.65 -12.69 12.29
CA ALA A 34 17.76 -12.04 11.60
C ALA A 34 17.25 -10.93 10.66
N GLU A 35 18.06 -9.89 10.45
CA GLU A 35 17.78 -8.86 9.44
C GLU A 35 17.70 -9.50 8.04
N LEU A 36 16.67 -9.12 7.28
CA LEU A 36 16.45 -9.63 5.93
C LEU A 36 17.38 -8.93 4.93
N SER A 37 17.90 -9.70 3.98
CA SER A 37 18.60 -9.14 2.82
C SER A 37 17.63 -8.38 1.90
N ASN A 38 18.16 -7.61 0.95
CA ASN A 38 17.33 -6.92 -0.05
C ASN A 38 16.45 -7.90 -0.85
N GLU A 39 16.99 -9.06 -1.24
CA GLU A 39 16.23 -10.08 -1.95
C GLU A 39 15.12 -10.66 -1.07
N GLU A 40 15.42 -11.00 0.18
CA GLU A 40 14.44 -11.56 1.13
C GLU A 40 13.32 -10.56 1.45
N ARG A 41 13.67 -9.29 1.65
CA ARG A 41 12.72 -8.19 1.87
C ARG A 41 11.79 -8.01 0.66
N ASN A 42 12.33 -8.09 -0.56
CA ASN A 42 11.54 -8.02 -1.78
C ASN A 42 10.59 -9.23 -1.91
N LEU A 43 11.06 -10.45 -1.64
CA LEU A 43 10.23 -11.66 -1.65
C LEU A 43 9.07 -11.56 -0.64
N LEU A 44 9.34 -11.12 0.59
CA LEU A 44 8.31 -10.90 1.60
C LEU A 44 7.24 -9.91 1.13
N SER A 45 7.67 -8.78 0.57
CA SER A 45 6.79 -7.74 0.05
C SER A 45 5.93 -8.24 -1.11
N VAL A 46 6.53 -8.94 -2.09
CA VAL A 46 5.82 -9.51 -3.24
C VAL A 46 4.79 -10.55 -2.79
N ALA A 47 5.16 -11.43 -1.85
CA ALA A 47 4.26 -12.46 -1.35
C ALA A 47 2.99 -11.86 -0.75
N TYR A 48 3.15 -11.01 0.27
CA TYR A 48 2.00 -10.44 0.96
C TYR A 48 1.22 -9.44 0.11
N LYS A 49 1.87 -8.67 -0.77
CA LYS A 49 1.19 -7.79 -1.74
C LYS A 49 0.22 -8.56 -2.61
N ASN A 50 0.61 -9.72 -3.13
CA ASN A 50 -0.26 -10.54 -3.96
C ASN A 50 -1.39 -11.19 -3.16
N VAL A 51 -1.08 -11.73 -1.97
CA VAL A 51 -2.09 -12.32 -1.07
C VAL A 51 -3.16 -11.30 -0.70
N VAL A 52 -2.78 -10.11 -0.21
CA VAL A 52 -3.73 -9.06 0.18
C VAL A 52 -4.41 -8.43 -1.03
N GLY A 53 -3.70 -8.29 -2.16
CA GLY A 53 -4.25 -7.74 -3.40
C GLY A 53 -5.41 -8.56 -3.95
N ALA A 54 -5.30 -9.90 -3.92
CA ALA A 54 -6.39 -10.78 -4.31
C ALA A 54 -7.64 -10.57 -3.44
N ARG A 55 -7.48 -10.52 -2.10
CA ARG A 55 -8.61 -10.32 -1.17
C ARG A 55 -9.23 -8.93 -1.31
N ARG A 56 -8.43 -7.88 -1.50
CA ARG A 56 -8.92 -6.52 -1.79
C ARG A 56 -9.73 -6.45 -3.07
N SER A 57 -9.28 -7.13 -4.14
CA SER A 57 -10.02 -7.22 -5.40
C SER A 57 -11.36 -7.93 -5.21
N SER A 58 -11.35 -9.10 -4.57
CA SER A 58 -12.57 -9.85 -4.24
C SER A 58 -13.54 -9.03 -3.38
N TRP A 59 -13.03 -8.31 -2.37
CA TRP A 59 -13.83 -7.46 -1.51
C TRP A 59 -14.53 -6.35 -2.31
N ARG A 60 -13.80 -5.61 -3.18
CA ARG A 60 -14.42 -4.57 -4.02
C ARG A 60 -15.55 -5.10 -4.90
N VAL A 61 -15.34 -6.25 -5.52
CA VAL A 61 -16.36 -6.89 -6.37
C VAL A 61 -17.60 -7.25 -5.57
N VAL A 62 -17.43 -7.90 -4.41
CA VAL A 62 -18.55 -8.34 -3.57
C VAL A 62 -19.27 -7.15 -2.93
N SER A 63 -18.55 -6.12 -2.49
CA SER A 63 -19.14 -4.86 -2.01
C SER A 63 -19.99 -4.18 -3.08
N SER A 64 -19.53 -4.15 -4.34
CA SER A 64 -20.33 -3.62 -5.46
C SER A 64 -21.58 -4.45 -5.74
N ILE A 65 -21.49 -5.79 -5.61
CA ILE A 65 -22.65 -6.68 -5.75
C ILE A 65 -23.65 -6.43 -4.63
N GLU A 66 -23.21 -6.34 -3.37
CA GLU A 66 -24.09 -6.05 -2.23
C GLU A 66 -24.89 -4.77 -2.47
N GLN A 67 -24.23 -3.67 -2.88
CA GLN A 67 -24.87 -2.40 -3.21
C GLN A 67 -25.89 -2.54 -4.36
N LYS A 68 -25.55 -3.25 -5.44
CA LYS A 68 -26.46 -3.43 -6.59
C LYS A 68 -27.65 -4.35 -6.30
N THR A 69 -27.61 -5.12 -5.21
CA THR A 69 -28.69 -6.01 -4.79
C THR A 69 -29.64 -5.39 -3.77
N GLU A 70 -29.53 -4.08 -3.53
CA GLU A 70 -30.46 -3.33 -2.68
C GLU A 70 -31.91 -3.53 -3.13
N GLY A 71 -32.79 -3.86 -2.17
CA GLY A 71 -34.20 -4.23 -2.44
C GLY A 71 -34.46 -5.72 -2.68
N ALA A 72 -33.42 -6.55 -2.81
CA ALA A 72 -33.54 -8.01 -2.86
C ALA A 72 -32.94 -8.64 -1.58
N GLU A 73 -33.67 -8.54 -0.46
CA GLU A 73 -33.21 -8.87 0.90
C GLU A 73 -32.35 -10.14 1.00
N LYS A 74 -32.83 -11.27 0.44
CA LYS A 74 -32.09 -12.54 0.52
C LYS A 74 -30.74 -12.51 -0.23
N LYS A 75 -30.69 -11.87 -1.41
CA LYS A 75 -29.45 -11.77 -2.20
C LYS A 75 -28.48 -10.80 -1.54
N GLN A 76 -29.00 -9.69 -1.01
CA GLN A 76 -28.20 -8.70 -0.30
C GLN A 76 -27.58 -9.28 0.97
N GLN A 77 -28.35 -10.06 1.74
CA GLN A 77 -27.84 -10.75 2.93
C GLN A 77 -26.72 -11.75 2.58
N MET A 78 -26.87 -12.55 1.53
CA MET A 78 -25.83 -13.47 1.07
C MET A 78 -24.55 -12.74 0.64
N ALA A 79 -24.69 -11.61 -0.06
CA ALA A 79 -23.55 -10.80 -0.48
C ALA A 79 -22.82 -10.18 0.73
N ARG A 80 -23.58 -9.69 1.71
CA ARG A 80 -23.07 -9.14 2.98
C ARG A 80 -22.25 -10.17 3.75
N GLU A 81 -22.80 -11.35 4.00
CA GLU A 81 -22.12 -12.41 4.74
C GLU A 81 -20.80 -12.82 4.06
N TYR A 82 -20.81 -12.87 2.73
CA TYR A 82 -19.60 -13.18 1.98
C TYR A 82 -18.58 -12.04 1.99
N ARG A 83 -19.03 -10.78 1.94
CA ARG A 83 -18.15 -9.61 2.12
C ARG A 83 -17.46 -9.65 3.48
N GLU A 84 -18.22 -9.87 4.56
CA GLU A 84 -17.70 -9.91 5.94
C GLU A 84 -16.67 -11.04 6.15
N LYS A 85 -16.87 -12.18 5.48
CA LYS A 85 -15.86 -13.24 5.43
C LYS A 85 -14.55 -12.75 4.80
N ILE A 86 -14.61 -12.11 3.63
CA ILE A 86 -13.42 -11.57 2.96
C ILE A 86 -12.74 -10.50 3.81
N GLU A 87 -13.50 -9.64 4.50
CA GLU A 87 -12.95 -8.65 5.41
C GLU A 87 -12.19 -9.28 6.57
N THR A 88 -12.69 -10.39 7.10
CA THR A 88 -11.99 -11.14 8.16
C THR A 88 -10.65 -11.67 7.65
N GLU A 89 -10.64 -12.31 6.47
CA GLU A 89 -9.40 -12.77 5.84
C GLU A 89 -8.41 -11.62 5.60
N LEU A 90 -8.89 -10.47 5.11
CA LEU A 90 -8.07 -9.28 4.89
C LEU A 90 -7.48 -8.74 6.19
N ARG A 91 -8.29 -8.66 7.26
CA ARG A 91 -7.84 -8.23 8.58
C ARG A 91 -6.76 -9.16 9.13
N ASP A 92 -6.95 -10.46 9.00
CA ASP A 92 -5.97 -11.46 9.46
C ASP A 92 -4.64 -11.34 8.72
N ILE A 93 -4.68 -11.20 7.39
CA ILE A 93 -3.47 -10.99 6.56
C ILE A 93 -2.75 -9.69 6.97
N CYS A 94 -3.49 -8.60 7.17
CA CYS A 94 -2.89 -7.33 7.56
C CYS A 94 -2.27 -7.38 8.96
N ASN A 95 -2.97 -7.95 9.92
CA ASN A 95 -2.47 -8.11 11.29
C ASN A 95 -1.24 -9.02 11.36
N ASP A 96 -1.18 -10.06 10.51
CA ASP A 96 -0.01 -10.92 10.40
C ASP A 96 1.23 -10.11 9.99
N VAL A 97 1.12 -9.35 8.90
CA VAL A 97 2.22 -8.49 8.42
C VAL A 97 2.59 -7.41 9.44
N LEU A 98 1.62 -6.74 10.04
CA LEU A 98 1.87 -5.73 11.06
C LEU A 98 2.62 -6.33 12.26
N SER A 99 2.27 -7.55 12.67
CA SER A 99 3.00 -8.26 13.72
C SER A 99 4.46 -8.55 13.34
N LEU A 100 4.71 -8.96 12.10
CA LEU A 100 6.07 -9.19 11.60
C LEU A 100 6.88 -7.90 11.57
N LEU A 101 6.27 -6.81 11.11
CA LEU A 101 6.90 -5.50 11.04
C LEU A 101 7.32 -4.98 12.42
N GLU A 102 6.42 -5.08 13.40
CA GLU A 102 6.64 -4.54 14.74
C GLU A 102 7.57 -5.39 15.59
N LYS A 103 7.52 -6.72 15.46
CA LYS A 103 8.31 -7.63 16.32
C LYS A 103 9.69 -7.93 15.76
N PHE A 104 9.84 -8.01 14.44
CA PHE A 104 11.05 -8.56 13.82
C PHE A 104 11.73 -7.62 12.82
N LEU A 105 10.99 -6.86 12.01
CA LEU A 105 11.59 -6.14 10.88
C LEU A 105 12.03 -4.73 11.25
N ILE A 106 11.12 -3.88 11.74
CA ILE A 106 11.43 -2.48 12.10
C ILE A 106 12.50 -2.41 13.21
N PRO A 107 12.44 -3.22 14.29
CA PRO A 107 13.45 -3.16 15.34
C PRO A 107 14.86 -3.59 14.88
N ASN A 108 14.95 -4.47 13.89
CA ASN A 108 16.22 -5.01 13.39
C ASN A 108 16.75 -4.26 12.15
N ALA A 109 16.01 -3.27 11.64
CA ALA A 109 16.40 -2.50 10.46
C ALA A 109 17.57 -1.56 10.78
N SER A 110 18.75 -1.85 10.23
CA SER A 110 19.98 -1.08 10.50
C SER A 110 20.16 0.10 9.54
N GLN A 111 19.66 -0.01 8.31
CA GLN A 111 19.82 0.98 7.25
C GLN A 111 18.56 1.83 7.06
N ALA A 112 18.73 3.13 6.74
CA ALA A 112 17.61 4.03 6.44
C ALA A 112 16.69 3.46 5.35
N GLU A 113 17.26 2.81 4.33
CA GLU A 113 16.53 2.15 3.26
C GLU A 113 15.58 1.06 3.76
N SER A 114 16.08 0.14 4.58
CA SER A 114 15.27 -0.92 5.18
C SER A 114 14.19 -0.36 6.10
N LYS A 115 14.53 0.65 6.92
CA LYS A 115 13.59 1.26 7.86
C LYS A 115 12.43 1.98 7.14
N VAL A 116 12.72 2.78 6.12
CA VAL A 116 11.69 3.44 5.30
C VAL A 116 10.83 2.41 4.56
N PHE A 117 11.43 1.35 4.03
CA PHE A 117 10.68 0.28 3.37
C PHE A 117 9.66 -0.37 4.32
N TYR A 118 10.08 -0.73 5.54
CA TYR A 118 9.19 -1.38 6.51
C TYR A 118 8.13 -0.42 7.07
N LEU A 119 8.48 0.85 7.33
CA LEU A 119 7.50 1.85 7.77
C LEU A 119 6.47 2.16 6.67
N LYS A 120 6.91 2.26 5.42
CA LYS A 120 6.01 2.36 4.26
C LYS A 120 5.06 1.16 4.21
N MET A 121 5.59 -0.06 4.37
CA MET A 121 4.79 -1.27 4.42
C MET A 121 3.80 -1.22 5.59
N LYS A 122 4.21 -0.79 6.78
CA LYS A 122 3.32 -0.59 7.95
C LYS A 122 2.15 0.36 7.61
N GLY A 123 2.44 1.49 6.97
CA GLY A 123 1.42 2.43 6.47
C GLY A 123 0.48 1.77 5.46
N ASP A 124 1.01 1.02 4.50
CA ASP A 124 0.22 0.30 3.49
C ASP A 124 -0.78 -0.68 4.12
N TYR A 125 -0.36 -1.49 5.10
CA TYR A 125 -1.25 -2.48 5.73
C TYR A 125 -2.29 -1.85 6.68
N TYR A 126 -1.96 -0.77 7.39
CA TYR A 126 -2.99 -0.02 8.10
C TYR A 126 -3.97 0.67 7.16
N ARG A 127 -3.51 1.19 6.02
CA ARG A 127 -4.40 1.73 4.99
C ARG A 127 -5.36 0.66 4.47
N TYR A 128 -4.89 -0.57 4.20
CA TYR A 128 -5.78 -1.66 3.80
C TYR A 128 -6.79 -2.03 4.88
N LEU A 129 -6.41 -1.99 6.16
CA LEU A 129 -7.36 -2.14 7.26
C LEU A 129 -8.39 -1.00 7.28
N ALA A 130 -7.98 0.24 7.04
CA ALA A 130 -8.86 1.41 7.02
C ALA A 130 -9.91 1.35 5.88
N GLU A 131 -9.58 0.71 4.76
CA GLU A 131 -10.52 0.49 3.63
C GLU A 131 -11.74 -0.35 4.05
N VAL A 132 -11.55 -1.32 4.96
CA VAL A 132 -12.61 -2.26 5.40
C VAL A 132 -13.09 -2.02 6.84
N ALA A 133 -12.55 -1.00 7.51
CA ALA A 133 -12.94 -0.64 8.87
C ALA A 133 -14.23 0.18 8.88
N ALA A 134 -15.05 -0.04 9.90
CA ALA A 134 -16.28 0.72 10.16
C ALA A 134 -16.30 1.19 11.62
N GLY A 135 -17.03 2.28 11.88
CA GLY A 135 -17.21 2.81 13.23
C GLY A 135 -15.94 3.41 13.85
N ASP A 136 -15.86 3.34 15.18
CA ASP A 136 -14.84 4.04 15.98
C ASP A 136 -13.42 3.50 15.78
N ASP A 137 -13.27 2.21 15.43
CA ASP A 137 -11.97 1.57 15.16
C ASP A 137 -11.26 2.18 13.95
N LYS A 138 -12.02 2.73 12.98
CA LYS A 138 -11.47 3.30 11.76
C LYS A 138 -10.52 4.47 12.05
N LYS A 139 -10.87 5.33 13.00
CA LYS A 139 -10.06 6.51 13.31
C LYS A 139 -8.67 6.13 13.82
N GLY A 140 -8.61 5.18 14.77
CA GLY A 140 -7.34 4.69 15.30
C GLY A 140 -6.46 4.05 14.22
N ILE A 141 -7.05 3.26 13.32
CA ILE A 141 -6.33 2.62 12.20
C ILE A 141 -5.78 3.68 11.22
N VAL A 142 -6.56 4.70 10.90
CA VAL A 142 -6.16 5.81 10.02
C VAL A 142 -4.99 6.59 10.63
N ASP A 143 -5.05 6.89 11.93
CA ASP A 143 -3.98 7.58 12.65
C ASP A 143 -2.67 6.77 12.63
N GLN A 144 -2.75 5.44 12.82
CA GLN A 144 -1.59 4.54 12.72
C GLN A 144 -0.98 4.51 11.31
N SER A 145 -1.83 4.46 10.26
CA SER A 145 -1.39 4.55 8.87
C SER A 145 -0.65 5.86 8.60
N GLN A 146 -1.23 6.98 9.03
CA GLN A 146 -0.64 8.30 8.84
C GLN A 146 0.69 8.44 9.57
N GLN A 147 0.77 7.98 10.82
CA GLN A 147 1.99 8.02 11.62
C GLN A 147 3.13 7.25 10.94
N ALA A 148 2.85 6.03 10.45
CA ALA A 148 3.84 5.20 9.79
C ALA A 148 4.35 5.83 8.48
N TYR A 149 3.46 6.37 7.64
CA TYR A 149 3.86 7.08 6.43
C TYR A 149 4.65 8.35 6.74
N GLN A 150 4.25 9.13 7.76
CA GLN A 150 4.95 10.35 8.12
C GLN A 150 6.37 10.04 8.62
N GLU A 151 6.54 9.04 9.50
CA GLU A 151 7.87 8.63 9.97
C GLU A 151 8.75 8.17 8.80
N ALA A 152 8.20 7.35 7.89
CA ALA A 152 8.92 6.93 6.68
C ALA A 152 9.32 8.14 5.83
N PHE A 153 8.44 9.13 5.70
CA PHE A 153 8.64 10.30 4.84
C PHE A 153 9.73 11.20 5.37
N GLU A 154 9.76 11.48 6.67
CA GLU A 154 10.82 12.28 7.31
C GLU A 154 12.20 11.62 7.16
N ILE A 155 12.30 10.30 7.37
CA ILE A 155 13.56 9.57 7.18
C ILE A 155 13.97 9.62 5.71
N SER A 156 13.04 9.39 4.77
CA SER A 156 13.34 9.38 3.34
C SER A 156 13.82 10.75 2.83
N LYS A 157 13.25 11.85 3.34
CA LYS A 157 13.66 13.21 2.98
C LYS A 157 15.09 13.52 3.41
N LYS A 158 15.50 13.00 4.56
CA LYS A 158 16.83 13.26 5.14
C LYS A 158 17.92 12.38 4.55
N GLU A 159 17.61 11.12 4.23
CA GLU A 159 18.62 10.09 3.96
C GLU A 159 18.58 9.54 2.51
N MET A 160 17.62 9.97 1.68
CA MET A 160 17.45 9.44 0.31
C MET A 160 17.32 10.55 -0.73
N GLN A 161 17.89 10.32 -1.92
CA GLN A 161 17.70 11.19 -3.07
C GLN A 161 16.22 11.19 -3.52
N PRO A 162 15.69 12.32 -4.03
CA PRO A 162 14.33 12.42 -4.57
C PRO A 162 13.99 11.36 -5.62
N THR A 163 14.98 10.93 -6.42
CA THR A 163 14.83 9.93 -7.46
C THR A 163 14.87 8.48 -6.95
N HIS A 164 15.13 8.26 -5.66
CA HIS A 164 15.25 6.91 -5.10
C HIS A 164 13.90 6.15 -5.16
N PRO A 165 13.83 4.93 -5.74
CA PRO A 165 12.57 4.19 -5.94
C PRO A 165 11.72 4.02 -4.67
N ILE A 166 12.35 3.75 -3.52
CA ILE A 166 11.62 3.62 -2.24
C ILE A 166 11.00 4.95 -1.79
N ARG A 167 11.68 6.10 -1.97
CA ARG A 167 11.16 7.42 -1.63
C ARG A 167 10.00 7.80 -2.56
N LEU A 168 10.15 7.57 -3.86
CA LEU A 168 9.08 7.77 -4.85
C LEU A 168 7.87 6.88 -4.55
N GLY A 169 8.09 5.60 -4.29
CA GLY A 169 7.03 4.65 -3.97
C GLY A 169 6.31 4.98 -2.67
N LEU A 170 7.02 5.55 -1.69
CA LEU A 170 6.42 6.09 -0.47
C LEU A 170 5.53 7.29 -0.77
N ALA A 171 6.00 8.28 -1.54
CA ALA A 171 5.20 9.45 -1.91
C ALA A 171 3.96 9.07 -2.73
N LEU A 172 4.07 8.08 -3.61
CA LEU A 172 2.94 7.51 -4.35
C LEU A 172 1.89 6.95 -3.39
N ASN A 173 2.28 6.07 -2.47
CA ASN A 173 1.30 5.43 -1.58
C ASN A 173 0.74 6.40 -0.54
N PHE A 174 1.54 7.36 -0.07
CA PHE A 174 1.08 8.36 0.89
C PHE A 174 0.14 9.38 0.25
N SER A 175 0.34 9.75 -1.03
CA SER A 175 -0.63 10.59 -1.75
C SER A 175 -1.96 9.87 -1.96
N VAL A 176 -1.94 8.59 -2.33
CA VAL A 176 -3.16 7.75 -2.39
C VAL A 176 -3.87 7.68 -1.03
N PHE A 177 -3.12 7.56 0.08
CA PHE A 177 -3.71 7.62 1.42
C PHE A 177 -4.41 8.96 1.70
N TYR A 178 -3.78 10.09 1.36
CA TYR A 178 -4.43 11.40 1.51
C TYR A 178 -5.70 11.52 0.69
N TYR A 179 -5.71 10.98 -0.53
CA TYR A 179 -6.86 11.03 -1.42
C TYR A 179 -7.98 10.09 -0.97
N GLU A 180 -7.71 8.78 -0.91
CA GLU A 180 -8.73 7.74 -0.71
C GLU A 180 -9.19 7.59 0.75
N ILE A 181 -8.33 7.89 1.73
CA ILE A 181 -8.63 7.61 3.15
C ILE A 181 -8.94 8.89 3.93
N LEU A 182 -8.14 9.94 3.75
CA LEU A 182 -8.33 11.23 4.43
C LEU A 182 -9.22 12.21 3.68
N ASN A 183 -9.70 11.83 2.48
CA ASN A 183 -10.52 12.69 1.63
C ASN A 183 -9.94 14.12 1.49
N SER A 184 -8.61 14.19 1.31
CA SER A 184 -7.83 15.43 1.26
C SER A 184 -7.13 15.56 -0.10
N PRO A 185 -7.89 15.76 -1.19
CA PRO A 185 -7.36 15.74 -2.57
C PRO A 185 -6.28 16.79 -2.81
N GLU A 186 -6.41 17.98 -2.23
CA GLU A 186 -5.40 19.04 -2.33
C GLU A 186 -4.03 18.59 -1.78
N LYS A 187 -4.03 17.94 -0.62
CA LYS A 187 -2.80 17.41 0.00
C LYS A 187 -2.22 16.26 -0.82
N ALA A 188 -3.07 15.39 -1.35
CA ALA A 188 -2.65 14.28 -2.20
C ALA A 188 -1.95 14.80 -3.47
N CYS A 189 -2.59 15.71 -4.19
CA CYS A 189 -2.06 16.33 -5.39
C CYS A 189 -0.78 17.13 -5.11
N SER A 190 -0.74 17.91 -4.03
CA SER A 190 0.46 18.64 -3.63
C SER A 190 1.63 17.69 -3.37
N LEU A 191 1.42 16.61 -2.61
CA LEU A 191 2.47 15.65 -2.28
C LEU A 191 2.98 14.93 -3.53
N ALA A 192 2.07 14.43 -4.37
CA ALA A 192 2.43 13.72 -5.60
C ALA A 192 3.17 14.64 -6.58
N LYS A 193 2.72 15.88 -6.74
CA LYS A 193 3.35 16.88 -7.62
C LYS A 193 4.74 17.26 -7.13
N THR A 194 4.90 17.57 -5.83
CA THR A 194 6.22 17.88 -5.27
C THR A 194 7.20 16.73 -5.47
N ALA A 195 6.80 15.48 -5.19
CA ALA A 195 7.68 14.33 -5.39
C ALA A 195 8.05 14.12 -6.86
N PHE A 196 7.11 14.35 -7.79
CA PHE A 196 7.37 14.26 -9.23
C PHE A 196 8.33 15.35 -9.70
N ASP A 197 8.09 16.61 -9.32
CA ASP A 197 8.90 17.76 -9.72
C ASP A 197 10.34 17.67 -9.17
N GLU A 198 10.50 17.28 -7.90
CA GLU A 198 11.81 17.04 -7.28
C GLU A 198 12.58 15.93 -8.01
N ALA A 199 11.92 14.83 -8.39
CA ALA A 199 12.56 13.73 -9.09
C ALA A 199 12.91 14.08 -10.54
N ILE A 200 12.10 14.89 -11.23
CA ILE A 200 12.42 15.41 -12.57
C ILE A 200 13.69 16.27 -12.53
N ALA A 201 13.83 17.12 -11.51
CA ALA A 201 14.98 18.02 -11.38
C ALA A 201 16.33 17.28 -11.23
N GLU A 202 16.30 16.03 -10.76
CA GLU A 202 17.49 15.23 -10.50
C GLU A 202 17.55 13.95 -11.37
N LEU A 203 16.68 13.82 -12.37
CA LEU A 203 16.56 12.59 -13.18
C LEU A 203 17.86 12.23 -13.91
N ASP A 204 18.62 13.23 -14.33
CA ASP A 204 19.90 13.08 -15.04
C ASP A 204 21.01 12.45 -14.17
N THR A 205 20.80 12.33 -12.86
CA THR A 205 21.77 11.76 -11.91
C THR A 205 21.60 10.24 -11.72
N LEU A 206 20.55 9.65 -12.26
CA LEU A 206 20.22 8.24 -12.07
C LEU A 206 21.17 7.30 -12.84
N SER A 207 21.50 6.17 -12.22
CA SER A 207 22.11 5.04 -12.92
C SER A 207 21.08 4.32 -13.81
N GLU A 208 21.53 3.63 -14.85
CA GLU A 208 20.66 2.80 -15.71
C GLU A 208 19.85 1.78 -14.91
N GLU A 209 20.43 1.22 -13.83
CA GLU A 209 19.78 0.22 -12.98
C GLU A 209 18.55 0.78 -12.24
N SER A 210 18.66 2.00 -11.69
CA SER A 210 17.54 2.65 -10.98
C SER A 210 16.61 3.44 -11.90
N TYR A 211 17.06 3.80 -13.10
CA TYR A 211 16.28 4.63 -14.03
C TYR A 211 14.92 4.01 -14.37
N LYS A 212 14.89 2.70 -14.66
CA LYS A 212 13.66 2.01 -15.05
C LYS A 212 12.62 1.99 -13.92
N ASP A 213 13.05 1.73 -12.69
CA ASP A 213 12.15 1.64 -11.54
C ASP A 213 11.63 3.02 -11.13
N SER A 214 12.52 4.02 -11.07
CA SER A 214 12.13 5.39 -10.73
C SER A 214 11.17 5.99 -11.75
N THR A 215 11.45 5.84 -13.05
CA THR A 215 10.57 6.37 -14.12
C THR A 215 9.21 5.69 -14.15
N LEU A 216 9.14 4.39 -13.87
CA LEU A 216 7.86 3.69 -13.72
C LEU A 216 7.02 4.26 -12.58
N ILE A 217 7.63 4.55 -11.43
CA ILE A 217 6.88 5.12 -10.29
C ILE A 217 6.48 6.58 -10.56
N MET A 218 7.35 7.36 -11.19
CA MET A 218 7.01 8.73 -11.63
C MET A 218 5.84 8.75 -12.60
N GLN A 219 5.78 7.76 -13.51
CA GLN A 219 4.65 7.60 -14.41
C GLN A 219 3.34 7.37 -13.63
N LEU A 220 3.36 6.51 -12.61
CA LEU A 220 2.19 6.27 -11.74
C LEU A 220 1.77 7.53 -10.96
N LEU A 221 2.72 8.33 -10.47
CA LEU A 221 2.44 9.62 -9.84
C LEU A 221 1.73 10.57 -10.81
N ARG A 222 2.20 10.66 -12.06
CA ARG A 222 1.59 11.48 -13.11
C ARG A 222 0.18 11.01 -13.45
N ASP A 223 -0.02 9.70 -13.53
CA ASP A 223 -1.31 9.11 -13.87
C ASP A 223 -2.35 9.41 -12.77
N ASN A 224 -1.96 9.28 -11.50
CA ASN A 224 -2.79 9.68 -10.36
C ASN A 224 -3.13 11.18 -10.39
N LEU A 225 -2.14 12.04 -10.63
CA LEU A 225 -2.37 13.49 -10.74
C LEU A 225 -3.37 13.83 -11.86
N THR A 226 -3.27 13.15 -13.00
CA THR A 226 -4.17 13.36 -14.14
C THR A 226 -5.59 12.97 -13.77
N LEU A 227 -5.77 11.79 -13.14
CA LEU A 227 -7.07 11.30 -12.69
C LEU A 227 -7.71 12.23 -11.65
N TRP A 228 -6.96 12.62 -10.62
CA TRP A 228 -7.48 13.42 -9.52
C TRP A 228 -7.79 14.86 -9.92
N THR A 229 -7.05 15.43 -10.89
CA THR A 229 -7.32 16.78 -11.39
C THR A 229 -8.51 16.82 -12.34
N SER A 230 -8.79 15.75 -13.08
CA SER A 230 -10.03 15.63 -13.86
C SER A 230 -11.26 15.50 -12.97
N ASP A 231 -11.17 14.73 -11.87
CA ASP A 231 -12.30 14.55 -10.95
C ASP A 231 -12.69 15.89 -10.28
N THR A 232 -11.70 16.67 -9.82
CA THR A 232 -11.97 17.99 -9.21
C THR A 232 -12.58 19.01 -10.18
N GLN A 233 -12.26 18.93 -11.48
CA GLN A 233 -12.85 19.84 -12.49
C GLN A 233 -14.30 19.46 -12.83
N GLY A 234 -14.67 18.17 -12.67
CA GLY A 234 -16.05 17.71 -12.82
C GLY A 234 -16.95 18.17 -11.66
N ASP A 235 -16.45 18.06 -10.42
CA ASP A 235 -17.20 18.47 -9.22
C ASP A 235 -17.41 20.01 -9.13
N GLU A 236 -16.44 20.81 -9.59
CA GLU A 236 -16.58 22.28 -9.66
C GLU A 236 -17.60 22.73 -10.72
N ALA A 237 -17.76 21.96 -11.82
CA ALA A 237 -18.74 22.26 -12.85
C ALA A 237 -20.19 21.97 -12.39
N GLU A 238 -20.41 20.91 -11.60
CA GLU A 238 -21.74 20.61 -11.02
C GLU A 238 -22.12 21.56 -9.87
N ALA A 239 -21.14 22.06 -9.11
CA ALA A 239 -21.39 23.07 -8.07
C ALA A 239 -21.75 24.45 -8.63
N GLY A 240 -21.44 24.73 -9.91
CA GLY A 240 -21.72 26.00 -10.58
C GLY A 240 -23.11 26.13 -11.21
N GLU A 241 -23.82 25.02 -11.47
CA GLU A 241 -25.13 25.04 -12.16
C GLU A 241 -26.36 25.06 -11.22
N GLY A 242 -26.17 24.96 -9.90
CA GLY A 242 -27.26 24.97 -8.91
C GLY A 242 -27.70 26.35 -8.41
N GLY A 243 -27.18 27.44 -8.99
CA GLY A 243 -27.20 28.78 -8.40
C GLY A 243 -27.96 29.86 -9.18
N GLU A 244 -28.78 29.54 -10.19
CA GLU A 244 -29.65 30.53 -10.82
C GLU A 244 -30.99 29.89 -11.25
N ASN A 245 -32.01 29.98 -10.37
CA ASN A 245 -33.42 30.21 -10.72
C ASN A 245 -34.27 30.41 -9.46
#